data_AF-A0A1V5CN95-F1
#
_entry.id   AF-A0A1V5CN95-F1
#
_cell.length_a   1.000
_cell.length_b   1.000
_cell.length_c   1.000
_cell.angle_alpha   90.00
_cell.angle_beta   90.00
_cell.angle_gamma   90.00
#
_symmetry.space_group_name_H-M   'P 1'
#
loop_
_entity.id
_entity.type
_entity.pdbx_description
1 polymer ?
#
loop_
_entity_poly.entity_id
_entity_poly.type
_entity_poly.pdbx_seq_one_letter_code
_entity_poly.pdbx_strand_id
1 'polypeptide(L)'
;MKKGMENLNKMPVNQKAKRMLQKAGGGIGNDSLYCVQLARWAIDNGHVMVEHDVDETIKAMMTWRPARVMNFFMVAAGEEYDPDGWERTRDQYEMALLIIEDIEEKMVAHFPWYRSAE
;
A
#
# COMPACT_ATOMS: atom_id res chain seq x y z
N MET A 1 20.55 -7.88 -5.64
CA MET A 1 20.27 -8.19 -4.22
C MET A 1 18.77 -8.35 -4.04
N LYS A 2 18.28 -9.45 -3.45
CA LYS A 2 16.86 -9.57 -3.05
C LYS A 2 16.62 -8.61 -1.87
N LYS A 3 15.85 -7.53 -2.06
CA LYS A 3 15.40 -6.69 -0.94
C LYS A 3 14.38 -7.52 -0.12
N GLY A 4 14.71 -7.85 1.12
CA GLY A 4 13.74 -8.43 2.06
C GLY A 4 12.67 -7.41 2.46
N MET A 5 11.57 -7.86 3.07
CA MET A 5 10.48 -6.96 3.49
C MET A 5 11.00 -5.82 4.38
N GLU A 6 11.92 -6.13 5.29
CA GLU A 6 12.61 -5.14 6.14
C GLU A 6 13.29 -4.02 5.34
N ASN A 7 13.88 -4.33 4.19
CA ASN A 7 14.54 -3.33 3.36
C ASN A 7 13.53 -2.48 2.60
N LEU A 8 12.41 -3.06 2.15
CA LEU A 8 11.32 -2.27 1.53
C LEU A 8 10.68 -1.34 2.56
N ASN A 9 10.54 -1.83 3.79
CA ASN A 9 10.02 -1.04 4.90
C ASN A 9 10.92 0.13 5.31
N LYS A 10 12.20 0.17 4.89
CA LYS A 10 13.08 1.33 5.12
C LYS A 10 12.80 2.50 4.17
N MET A 11 12.01 2.31 3.11
CA MET A 11 11.66 3.40 2.18
C MET A 11 10.95 4.55 2.90
N PRO A 12 11.17 5.82 2.50
CA PRO A 12 10.58 6.99 3.15
C PRO A 12 9.05 6.93 3.27
N VAL A 13 8.36 6.51 2.20
CA VAL A 13 6.90 6.29 2.17
C VAL A 13 6.45 5.33 3.27
N ASN A 14 7.13 4.19 3.37
CA ASN A 14 6.81 3.17 4.37
C ASN A 14 7.09 3.66 5.80
N GLN A 15 8.18 4.39 6.03
CA GLN A 15 8.46 4.96 7.34
C GLN A 15 7.46 6.04 7.76
N LYS A 16 6.94 6.83 6.80
CA LYS A 16 5.84 7.76 7.07
C LYS A 16 4.55 7.01 7.41
N ALA A 17 4.17 6.02 6.61
CA ALA A 17 3.00 5.18 6.86
C ALA A 17 3.08 4.47 8.23
N LYS A 18 4.25 3.95 8.61
CA LYS A 18 4.48 3.35 9.94
C LYS A 18 4.14 4.33 11.05
N ARG A 19 4.67 5.54 11.01
CA ARG A 19 4.43 6.57 12.04
C ARG A 19 2.96 6.95 12.12
N MET A 20 2.27 7.01 11.00
CA MET A 20 0.83 7.29 10.94
C MET A 20 0.01 6.14 11.53
N LEU A 21 0.34 4.89 11.18
CA LEU A 21 -0.30 3.70 11.73
C LEU A 21 -0.08 3.58 13.25
N GLN A 22 1.12 3.90 13.74
CA GLN A 22 1.42 3.97 15.18
C GLN A 22 0.54 4.99 15.91
N LYS A 23 0.39 6.20 15.35
CA LYS A 23 -0.46 7.25 15.92
C LYS A 23 -1.93 6.85 15.97
N ALA A 24 -2.36 6.07 14.98
CA ALA A 24 -3.73 5.57 14.87
C ALA A 24 -4.03 4.37 15.80
N GLY A 25 -3.03 3.84 16.51
CA GLY A 25 -3.20 2.66 17.36
C GLY A 25 -3.29 1.34 16.58
N GLY A 26 -2.90 1.33 15.31
CA GLY A 26 -2.93 0.13 14.47
C GLY A 26 -1.81 -0.86 14.82
N GLY A 27 -2.07 -2.15 14.58
CA GLY A 27 -1.08 -3.21 14.71
C GLY A 27 0.02 -3.10 13.64
N ILE A 28 1.27 -3.32 14.02
CA ILE A 28 2.42 -3.23 13.11
C ILE A 28 3.14 -4.57 13.06
N GLY A 29 3.13 -5.17 11.88
CA GLY A 29 3.94 -6.33 11.53
C GLY A 29 5.12 -5.95 10.65
N ASN A 30 6.13 -6.80 10.57
CA ASN A 30 7.24 -6.67 9.62
C ASN A 30 7.08 -7.57 8.39
N ASP A 31 5.99 -8.33 8.31
CA ASP A 31 5.71 -9.30 7.24
C ASP A 31 5.10 -8.67 5.99
N SER A 32 4.64 -7.41 6.08
CA SER A 32 4.05 -6.62 5.00
C SER A 32 4.62 -5.20 4.99
N LEU A 33 4.38 -4.46 3.91
CA LEU A 33 4.69 -3.03 3.84
C LEU A 33 3.82 -2.24 4.82
N TYR A 34 4.42 -1.25 5.48
CA TYR A 34 3.68 -0.38 6.39
C TYR A 34 2.59 0.44 5.68
N CYS A 35 2.80 0.83 4.42
CA CYS A 35 1.76 1.52 3.64
C CYS A 35 0.55 0.61 3.36
N VAL A 36 0.77 -0.68 3.06
CA VAL A 36 -0.31 -1.66 2.84
C VAL A 36 -1.03 -1.94 4.16
N GLN A 37 -0.32 -2.05 5.28
CA GLN A 37 -0.93 -2.19 6.60
C GLN A 37 -1.80 -0.98 6.96
N LEU A 38 -1.36 0.23 6.60
CA LEU A 38 -2.14 1.45 6.82
C LEU A 38 -3.42 1.48 5.97
N ALA A 39 -3.33 1.08 4.70
CA ALA A 39 -4.49 0.93 3.81
C ALA A 39 -5.49 -0.10 4.38
N ARG A 40 -4.99 -1.28 4.79
CA ARG A 40 -5.81 -2.32 5.42
C ARG A 40 -6.49 -1.82 6.69
N TRP A 41 -5.75 -1.13 7.56
CA TRP A 41 -6.30 -0.53 8.77
C TRP A 41 -7.44 0.44 8.48
N ALA A 42 -7.30 1.31 7.47
CA ALA A 42 -8.34 2.27 7.13
C ALA A 42 -9.63 1.59 6.63
N ILE A 43 -9.50 0.52 5.85
CA ILE A 43 -10.65 -0.29 5.39
C ILE A 43 -11.31 -1.02 6.56
N ASP A 44 -10.52 -1.73 7.39
CA ASP A 44 -11.03 -2.53 8.52
C ASP A 44 -11.79 -1.71 9.56
N ASN A 45 -11.42 -0.43 9.73
CA ASN A 45 -12.05 0.47 10.68
C ASN A 45 -13.15 1.35 10.04
N GLY A 46 -13.52 1.10 8.78
CA GLY A 46 -14.57 1.82 8.08
C GLY A 46 -14.23 3.29 7.78
N HIS A 47 -12.95 3.64 7.75
CA HIS A 47 -12.49 5.00 7.43
C HIS A 47 -12.48 5.26 5.92
N VAL A 48 -12.29 4.21 5.12
CA VAL A 48 -12.35 4.26 3.66
C VAL A 48 -13.18 3.08 3.17
N MET A 49 -14.14 3.36 2.28
CA MET A 49 -14.87 2.34 1.54
C MET A 49 -14.26 2.17 0.16
N VAL A 50 -14.05 0.93 -0.26
CA VAL A 50 -13.47 0.58 -1.55
C VAL A 50 -14.31 -0.51 -2.22
N GLU A 51 -14.13 -0.70 -3.52
CA GLU A 51 -14.71 -1.83 -4.24
C GLU A 51 -14.17 -3.16 -3.71
N HIS A 52 -14.95 -4.23 -3.85
CA HIS A 52 -14.62 -5.57 -3.33
C HIS A 52 -13.25 -6.06 -3.81
N ASP A 53 -12.93 -5.82 -5.07
CA ASP A 53 -11.69 -6.27 -5.69
C ASP A 53 -10.46 -5.55 -5.15
N VAL A 54 -10.61 -4.28 -4.79
CA VAL A 54 -9.55 -3.48 -4.15
C VAL A 54 -9.31 -3.98 -2.72
N ASP A 55 -10.40 -4.25 -1.98
CA ASP A 55 -10.33 -4.83 -0.63
C ASP A 55 -9.59 -6.19 -0.63
N GLU A 56 -9.98 -7.11 -1.50
CA GLU A 56 -9.34 -8.42 -1.62
C GLU A 56 -7.89 -8.34 -2.11
N THR A 57 -7.57 -7.37 -2.98
CA THR A 57 -6.19 -7.13 -3.41
C THR A 57 -5.33 -6.66 -2.24
N ILE A 58 -5.77 -5.65 -1.49
CA ILE A 58 -5.03 -5.11 -0.33
C ILE A 58 -4.87 -6.20 0.75
N LYS A 59 -5.91 -7.00 0.98
CA LYS A 59 -5.87 -8.15 1.89
C LYS A 59 -4.83 -9.19 1.44
N ALA A 60 -4.78 -9.52 0.16
CA ALA A 60 -3.78 -10.43 -0.39
C ALA A 60 -2.36 -9.86 -0.29
N MET A 61 -2.18 -8.55 -0.51
CA MET A 61 -0.88 -7.88 -0.42
C MET A 61 -0.22 -8.04 0.96
N MET A 62 -1.01 -8.18 2.03
CA MET A 62 -0.51 -8.42 3.38
C MET A 62 0.31 -9.71 3.53
N THR A 63 0.18 -10.65 2.59
CA THR A 63 0.92 -11.93 2.61
C THR A 63 1.88 -12.07 1.43
N TRP A 64 2.05 -11.02 0.61
CA TRP A 64 2.87 -11.10 -0.59
C TRP A 64 4.36 -11.14 -0.24
N ARG A 65 5.10 -11.93 -1.02
CA ARG A 65 6.56 -11.90 -0.99
C ARG A 65 7.06 -10.53 -1.50
N PRO A 66 8.18 -10.01 -0.98
CA PRO A 66 8.74 -8.70 -1.38
C PRO A 66 8.84 -8.49 -2.90
N ALA A 67 9.23 -9.52 -3.66
CA ALA A 67 9.34 -9.45 -5.11
C ALA A 67 8.00 -9.20 -5.80
N ARG A 68 6.90 -9.80 -5.31
CA ARG A 68 5.56 -9.59 -5.87
C ARG A 68 5.07 -8.17 -5.60
N VAL A 69 5.33 -7.66 -4.40
CA VAL A 69 4.99 -6.29 -4.02
C VAL A 69 5.71 -5.27 -4.89
N MET A 70 7.03 -5.44 -5.09
CA MET A 70 7.82 -4.57 -5.97
C MET A 70 7.31 -4.57 -7.41
N ASN A 71 7.01 -5.76 -7.95
CA ASN A 71 6.47 -5.89 -9.31
C ASN A 71 5.11 -5.18 -9.44
N PHE A 72 4.24 -5.32 -8.45
CA PHE A 72 2.93 -4.66 -8.45
C PHE A 72 3.06 -3.14 -8.40
N PHE A 73 3.93 -2.61 -7.53
CA PHE A 73 4.19 -1.17 -7.49
C PHE A 73 5.03 -0.67 -8.69
N MET A 74 5.38 -1.54 -9.63
CA MET A 74 6.20 -1.25 -10.81
C MET A 74 7.54 -0.58 -10.47
N VAL A 75 8.09 -0.88 -9.29
CA VAL A 75 9.35 -0.28 -8.82
C VAL A 75 10.51 -1.04 -9.44
N ALA A 76 11.29 -0.39 -10.30
CA ALA A 76 12.44 -1.02 -10.93
C ALA A 76 13.55 -1.34 -9.91
N ALA A 77 14.48 -2.20 -10.31
CA ALA A 77 15.61 -2.55 -9.46
C ALA A 77 16.51 -1.32 -9.23
N GLY A 78 16.45 -0.76 -8.03
CA GLY A 78 17.22 0.43 -7.65
C GLY A 78 16.34 1.65 -7.38
N GLU A 79 15.07 1.60 -7.78
CA GLU A 79 14.08 2.63 -7.49
C GLU A 79 13.42 2.42 -6.13
N GLU A 80 12.73 3.46 -5.70
CA GLU A 80 11.89 3.48 -4.51
C GLU A 80 10.43 3.68 -4.92
N TYR A 81 9.53 3.12 -4.12
CA TYR A 81 8.11 3.43 -4.26
C TYR A 81 7.89 4.88 -3.82
N ASP A 82 7.30 5.69 -4.69
CA ASP A 82 7.15 7.14 -4.52
C ASP A 82 5.81 7.62 -5.11
N PRO A 83 4.67 7.33 -4.46
CA PRO A 83 3.35 7.68 -4.99
C PRO A 83 3.10 9.19 -4.84
N ASP A 84 2.65 9.84 -5.91
CA ASP A 84 2.53 11.30 -5.98
C ASP A 84 1.77 11.89 -4.78
N GLY A 85 2.37 12.90 -4.13
CA GLY A 85 1.74 13.63 -3.03
C GLY A 85 1.92 13.03 -1.63
N TRP A 86 2.54 11.85 -1.48
CA TRP A 86 2.70 11.17 -0.19
C TRP A 86 3.42 12.04 0.87
N GLU A 87 4.34 12.91 0.47
CA GLU A 87 5.06 13.79 1.38
C GLU A 87 4.16 14.81 2.06
N ARG A 88 3.08 15.23 1.39
CA ARG A 88 2.19 16.30 1.82
C ARG A 88 1.05 15.83 2.72
N THR A 89 0.82 14.51 2.82
CA THR A 89 -0.21 13.95 3.69
C THR A 89 0.02 14.34 5.14
N ARG A 90 -1.02 14.81 5.81
CA ARG A 90 -0.96 15.42 7.15
C ARG A 90 -1.32 14.43 8.24
N ASP A 91 -2.19 13.48 7.92
CA ASP A 91 -2.68 12.47 8.85
C ASP A 91 -2.76 11.07 8.21
N GLN A 92 -3.12 10.10 9.04
CA GLN A 92 -3.22 8.69 8.66
C GLN A 92 -4.30 8.42 7.61
N TYR A 93 -5.37 9.23 7.55
CA TYR A 93 -6.48 9.04 6.62
C TYR A 93 -6.09 9.52 5.23
N GLU A 94 -5.51 10.72 5.13
CA GLU A 94 -4.98 11.24 3.86
C GLU A 94 -3.93 10.29 3.27
N MET A 95 -3.05 9.74 4.11
CA MET A 95 -2.04 8.78 3.66
C MET A 95 -2.66 7.44 3.27
N ALA A 96 -3.62 6.91 4.04
CA ALA A 96 -4.27 5.65 3.69
C ALA A 96 -5.04 5.76 2.37
N LEU A 97 -5.80 6.85 2.18
CA LEU A 97 -6.56 7.11 0.97
C LEU A 97 -5.63 7.20 -0.25
N LEU A 98 -4.54 7.98 -0.16
CA LEU A 98 -3.56 8.11 -1.23
C LEU A 98 -2.96 6.75 -1.64
N ILE A 99 -2.62 5.90 -0.68
CA ILE A 99 -2.08 4.56 -0.96
C ILE A 99 -3.14 3.65 -1.59
N ILE A 100 -4.40 3.74 -1.15
CA ILE A 100 -5.50 2.98 -1.72
C ILE A 100 -5.76 3.40 -3.17
N GLU A 101 -5.82 4.70 -3.45
CA GLU A 101 -5.99 5.26 -4.80
C GLU A 101 -4.84 4.80 -5.72
N ASP A 102 -3.59 4.88 -5.24
CA ASP A 102 -2.42 4.42 -5.99
C ASP A 102 -2.46 2.91 -6.29
N ILE A 103 -2.94 2.09 -5.35
CA ILE A 103 -3.15 0.66 -5.55
C ILE A 103 -4.24 0.42 -6.59
N GLU A 104 -5.36 1.14 -6.50
CA GLU A 104 -6.46 1.02 -7.46
C GLU A 104 -6.01 1.38 -8.89
N GLU A 105 -5.31 2.50 -9.07
CA GLU A 105 -4.76 2.89 -10.36
C GLU A 105 -3.81 1.82 -10.93
N LYS A 106 -2.98 1.23 -10.07
CA LYS A 106 -2.08 0.14 -10.46
C LYS A 106 -2.83 -1.15 -10.77
N MET A 107 -3.92 -1.46 -10.08
CA MET A 107 -4.78 -2.59 -10.44
C MET A 107 -5.31 -2.44 -11.86
N VAL A 108 -5.75 -1.25 -12.26
CA VAL A 108 -6.19 -0.98 -13.64
C VAL A 108 -5.04 -1.15 -14.64
N ALA A 109 -3.83 -0.70 -14.30
CA ALA A 109 -2.66 -0.85 -15.16
C ALA A 109 -2.22 -2.32 -15.34
N HIS A 110 -2.24 -3.11 -14.26
CA HIS A 110 -1.84 -4.54 -14.30
C HIS A 110 -2.95 -5.44 -14.83
N PHE A 111 -4.19 -5.06 -14.62
CA PHE A 111 -5.36 -5.87 -14.94
C PHE A 111 -6.45 -5.02 -15.62
N PRO A 112 -6.27 -4.64 -16.90
CA PRO A 112 -7.19 -3.75 -17.62
C PRO A 112 -8.64 -4.25 -17.65
N TRP A 113 -8.83 -5.56 -17.52
CA TRP A 113 -10.14 -6.22 -17.52
C TRP A 113 -10.97 -6.00 -16.23
N TYR A 114 -10.41 -5.43 -15.15
CA TYR A 114 -11.18 -5.12 -13.93
C TYR A 114 -12.22 -4.01 -14.14
N ARG A 115 -12.03 -3.14 -15.15
CA ARG A 115 -13.04 -2.14 -15.56
C ARG A 115 -13.85 -2.58 -16.80
N SER A 116 -13.67 -3.82 -17.24
CA SER A 116 -14.40 -4.40 -18.38
C SER A 116 -15.55 -5.29 -17.89
N ALA A 117 -16.53 -4.68 -17.23
CA ALA A 117 -17.79 -5.33 -16.94
C ALA A 117 -18.95 -4.43 -17.39
N GLU A 118 -19.05 -4.24 -18.71
CA GLU A 118 -20.32 -4.01 -19.44
C GLU A 118 -20.27 -4.73 -20.78
#